data_AF-A0A1E3AP92-F1
#
_entry.id   AF-A0A1E3AP92-F1
#
_cell.length_a   1.000
_cell.length_b   1.000
_cell.length_c   1.000
_cell.angle_alpha   90.00
_cell.angle_beta   90.00
_cell.angle_gamma   90.00
#
_symmetry.space_group_name_H-M   'P 1'
#
loop_
_entity.id
_entity.type
_entity.pdbx_description
1 polymer ?
#
loop_
_entity_poly.entity_id
_entity_poly.type
_entity_poly.pdbx_seq_one_letter_code
_entity_poly.pdbx_strand_id
1 'polypeptide(L)'
;MKTLIWNGSPRKNGDTVSLLEQTVNKLNGEYKIVNAYFCKVSPCMDCRFCWSKAGCSIKDEMQEVYAYIQECDNILLASPIYFSELTGKLLDLGSRLQTYYSTRFFRKEEPVSKSKKGAVIYRRRRRTHGQSL
;
A
#
# COMPACT_ATOMS: atom_id res chain seq x y z
N MET A 1 16.16 7.88 -6.38
CA MET A 1 14.68 7.79 -6.39
C MET A 1 14.28 6.69 -5.45
N LYS A 2 13.38 6.97 -4.50
CA LYS A 2 12.89 6.00 -3.50
C LYS A 2 11.44 5.61 -3.82
N THR A 3 11.17 4.32 -3.98
CA THR A 3 9.82 3.81 -4.28
C THR A 3 9.30 2.95 -3.14
N LEU A 4 8.11 3.27 -2.64
CA LEU A 4 7.37 2.41 -1.71
C LEU A 4 6.45 1.51 -2.51
N ILE A 5 6.53 0.21 -2.31
CA ILE A 5 5.74 -0.78 -3.04
C ILE A 5 4.87 -1.52 -2.03
N TRP A 6 3.56 -1.51 -2.21
CA TRP A 6 2.64 -2.31 -1.41
C TRP A 6 2.18 -3.52 -2.22
N ASN A 7 2.57 -4.71 -1.79
CA ASN A 7 2.20 -5.96 -2.42
C ASN A 7 1.02 -6.61 -1.70
N GLY A 8 -0.15 -6.57 -2.33
CA GLY A 8 -1.38 -7.21 -1.91
C GLY A 8 -1.55 -8.65 -2.37
N SER A 9 -0.55 -9.29 -2.98
CA SER A 9 -0.66 -10.71 -3.37
C SER A 9 -0.46 -11.65 -2.18
N PRO A 10 -1.40 -12.57 -1.88
CA PRO A 10 -1.17 -13.63 -0.90
C PRO A 10 -0.27 -14.75 -1.44
N ARG A 11 -0.16 -14.88 -2.77
CA ARG A 11 0.61 -15.94 -3.42
C ARG A 11 2.02 -15.44 -3.72
N LYS A 12 3.03 -16.14 -3.20
CA LYS A 12 4.44 -15.84 -3.46
C LYS A 12 4.81 -16.01 -4.94
N ASN A 13 4.21 -16.97 -5.63
CA ASN A 13 4.47 -17.27 -7.05
C ASN A 13 3.23 -17.01 -7.92
N GLY A 14 2.54 -15.89 -7.72
CA GLY A 14 1.33 -15.53 -8.48
C GLY A 14 1.57 -14.44 -9.53
N ASP A 15 0.65 -14.32 -10.50
CA ASP A 15 0.70 -13.31 -11.59
C ASP A 15 1.09 -11.90 -11.12
N THR A 16 0.48 -11.40 -10.05
CA THR A 16 0.76 -10.07 -9.51
C THR A 16 2.20 -9.93 -9.04
N VAL A 17 2.75 -10.97 -8.39
CA VAL A 17 4.15 -10.97 -7.96
C VAL A 17 5.08 -11.04 -9.15
N SER A 18 4.78 -11.88 -10.15
CA SER A 18 5.60 -11.95 -11.38
C SER A 18 5.63 -10.63 -12.16
N LEU A 19 4.51 -9.89 -12.22
CA LEU A 19 4.48 -8.55 -12.80
C LEU A 19 5.26 -7.53 -11.94
N LEU A 20 5.16 -7.65 -10.62
CA LEU A 20 5.90 -6.80 -9.70
C LEU A 20 7.42 -7.03 -9.84
N GLU A 21 7.88 -8.28 -9.93
CA GLU A 21 9.29 -8.63 -10.15
C GLU A 21 9.83 -8.00 -11.44
N GLN A 22 9.09 -8.12 -12.55
CA GLN A 22 9.47 -7.47 -13.81
C GLN A 22 9.54 -5.95 -13.70
N THR A 23 8.68 -5.35 -12.88
CA THR A 23 8.66 -3.90 -12.64
C THR A 23 9.87 -3.48 -11.82
N VAL A 24 10.15 -4.19 -10.73
CA VAL A 24 11.27 -3.93 -9.82
C VAL A 24 12.61 -4.11 -10.52
N ASN A 25 12.76 -5.12 -11.39
CA ASN A 25 14.00 -5.35 -12.17
C ASN A 25 14.34 -4.20 -13.14
N LYS A 26 13.36 -3.35 -13.48
CA LYS A 26 13.55 -2.18 -14.36
C LYS A 26 13.50 -0.86 -13.59
N LEU A 27 13.33 -0.92 -12.26
CA LEU A 27 13.19 0.26 -11.43
C LEU A 27 14.57 0.81 -11.09
N ASN A 28 14.78 2.10 -11.37
CA ASN A 28 16.00 2.80 -10.96
C ASN A 28 15.87 3.33 -9.52
N GLY A 29 16.90 3.09 -8.70
CA GLY A 29 16.98 3.59 -7.32
C GLY A 29 16.49 2.58 -6.27
N GLU A 30 16.31 3.07 -5.05
CA GLU A 30 15.96 2.26 -3.89
C GLU A 30 14.45 1.98 -3.83
N TYR A 31 14.09 0.82 -3.31
CA TYR A 31 12.70 0.47 -3.06
C TYR A 31 12.51 -0.32 -1.77
N LYS A 32 11.32 -0.19 -1.16
CA LYS A 32 10.87 -1.02 -0.04
C LYS A 32 9.56 -1.70 -0.45
N ILE A 33 9.52 -3.02 -0.37
CA ILE A 33 8.31 -3.81 -0.58
C ILE A 33 7.68 -4.14 0.76
N VAL A 34 6.45 -3.67 0.97
CA VAL A 34 5.59 -4.07 2.10
C VAL A 34 4.66 -5.16 1.59
N ASN A 35 4.88 -6.40 2.03
CA ASN A 35 4.02 -7.52 1.67
C ASN A 35 2.84 -7.60 2.64
N ALA A 36 1.66 -7.17 2.20
CA ALA A 36 0.48 -6.98 3.04
C ALA A 36 0.04 -8.25 3.79
N TYR A 37 0.26 -9.43 3.19
CA TYR A 37 -0.09 -10.71 3.82
C TYR A 37 0.97 -11.24 4.79
N PHE A 38 2.16 -10.65 4.82
CA PHE A 38 3.29 -11.14 5.62
C PHE A 38 3.86 -10.11 6.60
N CYS A 39 3.48 -8.84 6.49
CA CYS A 39 3.84 -7.81 7.47
C CYS A 39 3.02 -7.94 8.75
N LYS A 40 3.60 -7.50 9.87
CA LYS A 40 2.96 -7.42 11.18
C LYS A 40 2.37 -6.02 11.36
N VAL A 41 1.37 -5.69 10.55
CA VAL A 41 0.60 -4.44 10.65
C VAL A 41 -0.85 -4.76 10.96
N SER A 42 -1.37 -4.19 12.05
CA SER A 42 -2.79 -4.27 12.39
C SER A 42 -3.61 -3.26 11.58
N PRO A 43 -4.89 -3.54 11.26
CA PRO A 43 -5.75 -2.55 10.62
C PRO A 43 -6.04 -1.36 11.55
N CYS A 44 -6.56 -0.28 10.99
CA CYS A 44 -7.06 0.84 11.78
C CYS A 44 -8.30 0.41 12.59
N MET A 45 -8.36 0.83 13.86
CA MET A 45 -9.44 0.49 14.79
C MET A 45 -10.40 1.66 15.08
N ASP A 46 -10.36 2.73 14.27
CA ASP A 46 -11.08 4.00 14.49
C ASP A 46 -11.00 4.53 15.94
N CYS A 47 -9.84 4.40 16.59
CA CYS A 47 -9.66 4.89 17.96
C CYS A 47 -9.61 6.44 18.06
N ARG A 48 -9.62 7.14 16.92
CA ARG A 48 -9.59 8.61 16.77
C ARG A 48 -8.40 9.33 17.43
N PHE A 49 -7.38 8.61 17.89
CA PHE A 49 -6.15 9.21 18.42
C PHE A 49 -5.54 10.26 17.47
N CYS A 50 -5.51 9.94 16.18
CA CYS A 50 -4.92 10.80 15.15
C CYS A 50 -5.72 12.08 14.85
N TRP A 51 -6.92 12.25 15.40
CA TRP A 51 -7.73 13.46 15.24
C TRP A 51 -7.13 14.66 15.98
N SER A 52 -6.54 14.43 17.15
CA SER A 52 -5.97 15.48 18.00
C SER A 52 -4.46 15.34 18.23
N LYS A 53 -3.89 14.14 18.02
CA LYS A 53 -2.46 13.87 18.23
C LYS A 53 -1.78 13.43 16.95
N ALA A 54 -0.53 13.86 16.74
CA ALA A 54 0.28 13.46 15.61
C ALA A 54 0.57 11.94 15.60
N GLY A 55 0.46 11.34 14.42
CA GLY A 55 0.73 9.92 14.20
C GLY A 55 -0.36 8.95 14.66
N CYS A 56 -0.01 7.67 14.72
CA CYS A 56 -0.89 6.58 15.13
C CYS A 56 -0.55 6.08 16.55
N SER A 57 -1.57 5.75 17.33
CA SER A 57 -1.44 5.13 18.65
C SER A 57 -0.99 3.67 18.58
N ILE A 58 -1.38 2.94 17.53
CA ILE A 58 -0.95 1.56 17.29
C ILE A 58 0.53 1.58 16.89
N LYS A 59 1.37 0.86 17.65
CA LYS A 59 2.82 0.72 17.43
C LYS A 59 3.13 -0.68 16.90
N ASP A 60 3.48 -0.76 15.63
CA ASP A 60 3.74 -1.97 14.86
C ASP A 60 4.67 -1.66 13.65
N GLU A 61 4.73 -2.54 12.64
CA GLU A 61 5.62 -2.30 11.49
C GLU A 61 5.20 -1.09 10.62
N MET A 62 4.01 -0.52 10.85
CA MET A 62 3.53 0.64 10.09
C MET A 62 4.36 1.89 10.38
N GLN A 63 5.05 1.99 11.52
CA GLN A 63 5.92 3.12 11.82
C GLN A 63 7.04 3.28 10.79
N GLU A 64 7.64 2.19 10.35
CA GLU A 64 8.64 2.22 9.27
C GLU A 64 8.00 2.63 7.93
N VAL A 65 6.77 2.19 7.67
CA VAL A 65 6.03 2.56 6.46
C VAL A 65 5.74 4.05 6.46
N TYR A 66 5.31 4.64 7.58
CA TYR A 66 5.08 6.08 7.69
C TYR A 66 6.36 6.88 7.45
N ALA A 67 7.49 6.46 8.03
CA ALA A 67 8.78 7.10 7.79
C ALA A 67 9.17 7.03 6.31
N TYR A 68 9.02 5.85 5.69
CA TYR A 68 9.33 5.67 4.27
C TYR A 68 8.39 6.48 3.36
N ILE A 69 7.11 6.63 3.74
CA ILE A 69 6.18 7.54 3.05
C ILE A 69 6.70 8.99 3.14
N GLN A 70 7.29 9.46 4.22
CA GLN A 70 7.80 10.85 4.24
C GLN A 70 8.92 11.07 3.22
N GLU A 71 9.78 10.07 2.99
CA GLU A 71 10.96 10.20 2.14
C GLU A 71 10.73 9.85 0.66
N CYS A 72 9.82 8.91 0.37
CA CYS A 72 9.70 8.33 -0.96
C CYS A 72 9.21 9.32 -2.02
N ASP A 73 9.67 9.10 -3.25
CA ASP A 73 9.24 9.81 -4.46
C ASP A 73 7.99 9.17 -5.07
N ASN A 74 7.91 7.84 -5.00
CA ASN A 74 6.89 7.05 -5.67
C ASN A 74 6.19 6.09 -4.72
N ILE A 75 4.91 5.82 -5.00
CA ILE A 75 4.13 4.76 -4.37
C ILE A 75 3.55 3.87 -5.47
N LEU A 76 3.81 2.56 -5.37
CA LEU A 76 3.30 1.53 -6.27
C LEU A 76 2.39 0.57 -5.49
N LEU A 77 1.14 0.44 -5.91
CA LEU A 77 0.21 -0.56 -5.38
C LEU A 77 0.15 -1.75 -6.32
N ALA A 78 0.50 -2.95 -5.86
CA ALA A 78 0.41 -4.18 -6.64
C ALA A 78 -0.59 -5.12 -5.99
N SER A 79 -1.74 -5.37 -6.63
CA SER A 79 -2.81 -6.19 -6.03
C SER A 79 -3.49 -7.09 -7.07
N PRO A 80 -3.80 -8.35 -6.77
CA PRO A 80 -4.92 -8.99 -7.46
C PRO A 80 -6.22 -8.27 -7.12
N ILE A 81 -7.21 -8.32 -8.02
CA ILE A 81 -8.55 -7.78 -7.78
C ILE A 81 -9.45 -8.88 -7.24
N TYR A 82 -9.87 -8.74 -5.98
CA TYR A 82 -10.81 -9.65 -5.31
C TYR A 82 -12.12 -8.90 -5.07
N PHE A 83 -13.24 -9.44 -5.55
CA PHE A 83 -14.57 -8.79 -5.44
C PHE A 83 -14.59 -7.33 -5.94
N SER A 84 -13.92 -7.06 -7.07
CA SER A 84 -13.79 -5.71 -7.66
C SER A 84 -13.03 -4.70 -6.80
N GLU A 85 -12.27 -5.16 -5.82
CA GLU A 85 -11.54 -4.34 -4.85
C GLU A 85 -10.07 -4.80 -4.75
N LEU A 86 -9.24 -3.98 -4.08
CA LEU A 86 -7.93 -4.42 -3.57
C LEU A 86 -8.09 -5.58 -2.57
N THR A 87 -7.03 -6.34 -2.33
CA THR A 87 -7.11 -7.41 -1.33
C THR A 87 -7.35 -6.87 0.08
N GLY A 88 -8.09 -7.60 0.90
CA GLY A 88 -8.41 -7.19 2.27
C GLY A 88 -7.16 -6.81 3.09
N LYS A 89 -6.07 -7.57 2.96
CA LYS A 89 -4.80 -7.23 3.62
C LYS A 89 -4.15 -5.94 3.11
N LEU A 90 -4.30 -5.64 1.83
CA LEU A 90 -3.82 -4.36 1.31
C LEU A 90 -4.69 -3.19 1.80
N LEU A 91 -6.00 -3.41 1.96
CA LEU A 91 -6.90 -2.45 2.60
C LEU A 91 -6.61 -2.28 4.10
N ASP A 92 -6.18 -3.33 4.82
CA ASP A 92 -5.72 -3.22 6.21
C ASP A 92 -4.59 -2.17 6.31
N LEU A 93 -3.60 -2.22 5.42
CA LEU A 93 -2.55 -1.20 5.32
C LEU A 93 -3.10 0.18 4.93
N GLY A 94 -4.01 0.22 3.94
CA GLY A 94 -4.64 1.46 3.47
C GLY A 94 -5.41 2.19 4.57
N SER A 95 -6.13 1.45 5.41
CA SER A 95 -6.87 1.99 6.55
C SER A 95 -5.96 2.75 7.53
N ARG A 96 -4.69 2.35 7.64
CA ARG A 96 -3.70 3.01 8.50
C ARG A 96 -3.23 4.35 7.94
N LEU A 97 -3.60 4.73 6.72
CA LEU A 97 -3.41 6.09 6.19
C LEU A 97 -4.42 7.11 6.73
N GLN A 98 -5.40 6.67 7.54
CA GLN A 98 -6.33 7.55 8.26
C GLN A 98 -5.62 8.65 9.06
N THR A 99 -4.38 8.41 9.52
CA THR A 99 -3.57 9.43 10.20
C THR A 99 -3.27 10.62 9.30
N TYR A 100 -3.04 10.42 8.00
CA TYR A 100 -2.76 11.49 7.04
C TYR A 100 -4.04 12.26 6.68
N TYR A 101 -5.14 11.54 6.49
CA TYR A 101 -6.47 12.16 6.34
C TYR A 101 -6.77 13.05 7.55
N SER A 102 -6.62 12.51 8.76
CA SER A 102 -6.96 13.22 9.99
C SER A 102 -6.06 14.43 10.24
N THR A 103 -4.77 14.32 9.90
CA THR A 103 -3.82 15.44 9.93
C THR A 103 -4.30 16.60 9.06
N ARG A 104 -4.74 16.31 7.82
CA ARG A 104 -5.21 17.33 6.89
C ARG A 104 -6.57 17.92 7.27
N PHE A 105 -7.53 17.10 7.65
CA PHE A 105 -8.92 17.54 7.80
C PHE A 105 -9.28 17.97 9.23
N PHE A 106 -8.76 17.31 10.27
CA PHE A 106 -9.07 17.66 11.66
C PHE A 106 -8.03 18.60 12.24
N ARG A 107 -6.73 18.33 12.03
CA ARG A 107 -5.65 19.19 12.55
C ARG A 107 -5.26 20.35 11.64
N LYS A 108 -5.70 20.34 10.37
CA LYS A 108 -5.40 21.36 9.36
C LYS A 108 -3.89 21.56 9.15
N GLU A 109 -3.14 20.47 9.27
CA GLU A 109 -1.69 20.40 9.06
C GLU A 109 -1.39 19.73 7.71
N GLU A 110 -0.24 20.03 7.13
CA GLU A 110 0.23 19.34 5.91
C GLU A 110 0.80 17.95 6.26
N PRO A 111 0.17 16.83 5.80
CA PRO A 111 0.54 15.48 6.21
C PRO A 111 1.86 14.97 5.61
N VAL A 112 2.20 15.44 4.41
CA VAL A 112 3.36 15.02 3.64
C VAL A 112 3.89 16.24 2.90
N SER A 113 5.14 16.62 3.15
CA SER A 113 5.77 17.79 2.53
C SER A 113 6.13 17.59 1.05
N LYS A 114 6.35 16.34 0.63
CA LYS A 114 6.83 15.96 -0.69
C LYS A 114 5.73 15.29 -1.52
N SER A 115 5.40 15.91 -2.66
CA SER A 115 4.50 15.33 -3.66
C SER A 115 5.02 13.99 -4.18
N LYS A 116 4.10 13.06 -4.48
CA LYS A 116 4.43 11.68 -4.83
C LYS A 116 3.78 11.27 -6.14
N LYS A 117 4.49 10.45 -6.92
CA LYS A 117 3.92 9.80 -8.11
C LYS A 117 3.32 8.45 -7.71
N GLY A 118 2.08 8.21 -8.12
CA GLY A 118 1.35 6.97 -7.87
C GLY A 118 1.29 6.07 -9.10
N ALA A 119 1.43 4.77 -8.93
CA ALA A 119 1.16 3.77 -9.95
C ALA A 119 0.43 2.55 -9.35
N VAL A 120 -0.33 1.84 -10.17
CA VAL A 120 -1.09 0.65 -9.74
C VAL A 120 -0.88 -0.48 -10.74
N ILE A 121 -0.55 -1.67 -10.23
CA ILE A 121 -0.57 -2.94 -10.96
C ILE A 121 -1.75 -3.73 -10.41
N TYR A 122 -2.77 -3.92 -11.24
CA TYR A 122 -3.89 -4.78 -10.89
C TYR A 122 -4.01 -5.97 -11.83
N ARG A 123 -4.23 -7.15 -11.25
CA ARG A 123 -4.55 -8.37 -12.01
C ARG A 123 -5.97 -8.79 -11.73
N ARG A 124 -6.82 -8.69 -12.75
CA ARG A 124 -8.16 -9.30 -12.76
C ARG A 124 -8.11 -10.57 -13.60
N ARG A 125 -8.48 -11.71 -13.01
CA ARG A 125 -8.68 -12.94 -13.77
C ARG A 125 -9.98 -12.80 -14.55
N ARG A 126 -9.92 -12.47 -15.84
CA ARG A 126 -11.06 -12.65 -16.74
C ARG A 126 -11.24 -14.15 -16.94
N ARG A 127 -12.41 -14.67 -16.58
CA ARG A 127 -12.85 -15.98 -17.06
C ARG A 127 -13.17 -15.78 -18.53
N THR A 128 -12.25 -16.15 -19.42
CA THR A 128 -12.60 -16.36 -20.82
C THR A 128 -13.67 -17.43 -20.82
N HIS A 129 -14.92 -17.04 -21.11
CA HIS A 129 -15.95 -18.03 -21.39
C HIS A 129 -15.44 -18.84 -22.58
N GLY A 130 -15.45 -20.16 -22.46
CA GLY A 130 -14.69 -21.07 -23.31
C GLY A 130 -14.83 -20.75 -24.80
N GLN A 131 -13.69 -20.55 -25.45
CA GLN A 131 -13.48 -21.22 -26.73
C GLN A 131 -12.99 -22.61 -26.34
N SER A 132 -13.92 -23.54 -26.29
CA SER A 132 -13.64 -24.97 -26.43
C SER A 132 -12.93 -25.17 -27.78
N LEU A 133 -11.70 -25.66 -27.74
CA LEU A 133 -11.09 -26.38 -28.85
C LEU A 133 -11.66 -27.79 -28.89
#